data_AF-A0A7W0TM48-F1
#
_entry.id   AF-A0A7W0TM48-F1
#
_cell.length_a   1.000
_cell.length_b   1.000
_cell.length_c   1.000
_cell.angle_alpha   90.00
_cell.angle_beta   90.00
_cell.angle_gamma   90.00
#
_symmetry.space_group_name_H-M   'P 1'
#
loop_
_entity.id
_entity.type
_entity.pdbx_description
1 polymer ?
#
loop_
_entity_poly.entity_id
_entity_poly.type
_entity_poly.pdbx_seq_one_letter_code
_entity_poly.pdbx_strand_id
1 'polypeptide(L)' 'MDEISEELAIQYAVVRREFIRATEDQIVDRMLDRFTDAQQLELAAQALTWSEEPGTRRDLARLAVRNFVKAWEGGADAS' A
#
# COMPACT_ATOMS: atom_id res chain seq x y z
N MET A 1 -7.69 -14.51 -2.50
CA MET A 1 -7.02 -13.25 -2.13
C MET A 1 -6.36 -13.54 -0.79
N ASP A 2 -5.11 -13.16 -0.57
CA ASP A 2 -4.48 -13.31 0.74
C ASP A 2 -5.00 -12.22 1.70
N GLU A 3 -4.93 -12.49 3.01
CA GLU A 3 -5.50 -11.62 4.06
C GLU A 3 -4.99 -10.18 3.97
N ILE A 4 -3.71 -10.01 3.66
CA ILE A 4 -3.08 -8.70 3.52
C ILE A 4 -3.56 -7.93 2.28
N SER A 5 -3.92 -8.59 1.17
CA SER A 5 -4.53 -7.92 0.01
C SER A 5 -5.95 -7.43 0.28
N GLU A 6 -6.74 -8.20 1.04
CA GLU A 6 -8.07 -7.76 1.47
C GLU A 6 -7.96 -6.54 2.38
N GLU A 7 -7.02 -6.57 3.33
CA GLU A 7 -6.75 -5.43 4.21
C GLU A 7 -6.27 -4.20 3.44
N LEU A 8 -5.41 -4.36 2.42
CA LEU A 8 -4.99 -3.26 1.54
C LEU A 8 -6.18 -2.58 0.86
N ALA A 9 -7.14 -3.36 0.34
CA ALA A 9 -8.34 -2.82 -0.30
C ALA A 9 -9.24 -2.08 0.71
N ILE A 10 -9.41 -2.63 1.92
CA ILE A 10 -10.17 -1.99 3.00
C ILE A 10 -9.53 -0.66 3.39
N GLN A 11 -8.22 -0.65 3.69
CA GLN A 11 -7.53 0.56 4.11
C GLN A 11 -7.47 1.62 3.01
N TYR A 12 -7.32 1.21 1.74
CA TYR A 12 -7.41 2.13 0.62
C TYR A 12 -8.77 2.82 0.56
N ALA A 13 -9.87 2.06 0.64
CA ALA A 13 -11.23 2.62 0.58
C ALA A 13 -11.49 3.60 1.74
N VAL A 14 -11.02 3.25 2.95
CA VAL A 14 -11.13 4.11 4.15
C VAL A 14 -10.34 5.40 3.97
N VAL A 15 -9.04 5.30 3.65
CA VAL A 15 -8.16 6.46 3.52
C VAL A 15 -8.61 7.35 2.36
N ARG A 16 -9.03 6.79 1.23
CA ARG A 16 -9.52 7.57 0.08
C ARG A 16 -10.80 8.33 0.41
N ARG A 17 -11.71 7.74 1.19
CA ARG A 17 -12.93 8.40 1.67
C ARG A 17 -12.64 9.51 2.68
N GLU A 18 -11.71 9.29 3.60
CA GLU A 18 -11.31 10.29 4.61
C GLU A 18 -10.53 11.46 4.00
N PHE A 19 -9.73 11.21 2.95
CA PHE A 19 -8.80 12.17 2.36
C PHE A 19 -8.98 12.32 0.84
N ILE A 20 -10.15 12.83 0.45
CA ILE A 20 -10.59 12.96 -0.95
C ILE A 20 -9.57 13.66 -1.86
N ARG A 21 -8.84 14.65 -1.34
CA ARG A 21 -7.86 15.46 -2.11
C ARG A 21 -6.41 15.10 -1.84
N ALA A 22 -6.15 13.97 -1.16
CA ALA A 22 -4.78 13.53 -0.92
C ALA A 22 -4.12 13.05 -2.21
N THR A 23 -2.83 13.34 -2.33
CA THR A 23 -1.97 12.79 -3.39
C THR A 23 -1.73 11.29 -3.15
N GLU A 24 -1.28 10.56 -4.17
CA GLU A 24 -0.91 9.14 -4.06
C GLU A 24 0.03 8.90 -2.86
N ASP A 25 1.12 9.68 -2.76
CA ASP A 25 2.08 9.55 -1.67
C ASP A 25 1.45 9.75 -0.28
N GLN A 26 0.51 10.69 -0.19
CA GLN A 26 -0.22 10.96 1.05
C GLN A 26 -1.25 9.87 1.38
N ILE A 27 -1.79 9.17 0.39
CA ILE A 27 -2.64 7.99 0.60
C ILE A 27 -1.76 6.83 1.10
N VAL A 28 -0.64 6.58 0.43
CA VAL A 28 0.31 5.52 0.77
C VAL A 28 0.82 5.66 2.20
N ASP A 29 1.29 6.85 2.60
CA ASP A 29 1.82 7.06 3.95
C ASP A 29 0.74 6.86 5.01
N ARG A 30 -0.50 7.31 4.75
CA ARG A 30 -1.63 7.10 5.67
C ARG A 30 -2.10 5.66 5.76
N MET A 31 -2.10 4.93 4.64
CA MET A 31 -2.37 3.49 4.68
C MET A 31 -1.29 2.78 5.51
N LEU A 32 -0.02 3.11 5.27
CA LEU A 32 1.11 2.51 5.98
C LEU A 32 1.03 2.73 7.50
N ASP A 33 0.63 3.92 7.93
CA ASP A 33 0.48 4.25 9.35
C ASP A 33 -0.70 3.54 10.04
N ARG A 34 -1.65 2.96 9.28
CA ARG A 34 -2.78 2.18 9.81
C ARG A 34 -2.46 0.69 9.95
N PHE A 35 -1.43 0.20 9.27
CA PHE A 35 -0.99 -1.18 9.39
C PHE A 35 -0.19 -1.41 10.67
N THR A 36 -0.45 -2.54 11.33
CA THR A 36 0.36 -3.01 12.45
C THR A 36 1.79 -3.32 12.00
N ASP A 37 2.73 -3.41 12.95
CA ASP A 37 4.12 -3.77 12.67
C ASP A 37 4.26 -5.13 11.95
N ALA A 38 3.39 -6.09 12.27
CA ALA A 38 3.38 -7.41 11.64
C ALA A 38 2.93 -7.32 10.17
N GLN A 39 1.87 -6.56 9.89
CA GLN A 39 1.39 -6.33 8.52
C GLN A 39 2.40 -5.53 7.69
N GLN A 40 3.06 -4.52 8.29
CA GLN A 40 4.14 -3.80 7.61
C GLN A 40 5.33 -4.74 7.30
N LEU A 41 5.64 -5.69 8.18
CA LEU A 41 6.67 -6.68 7.92
C LEU A 41 6.29 -7.62 6.77
N GLU A 42 5.03 -8.05 6.72
CA GLU A 42 4.50 -8.87 5.62
C GLU A 42 4.55 -8.13 4.28
N LEU A 43 4.10 -6.88 4.24
CA LEU A 43 4.20 -6.00 3.06
C LEU A 43 5.66 -5.82 2.61
N ALA A 44 6.57 -5.61 3.56
CA ALA A 44 8.00 -5.49 3.27
C ALA A 44 8.58 -6.80 2.71
N ALA A 45 8.18 -7.95 3.26
CA ALA A 45 8.60 -9.26 2.79
C ALA A 45 8.09 -9.53 1.37
N GLN A 46 6.84 -9.15 1.05
CA GLN A 46 6.31 -9.22 -0.30
C GLN A 46 7.14 -8.35 -1.26
N ALA A 47 7.38 -7.08 -0.91
CA ALA A 47 8.19 -6.18 -1.73
C ALA A 47 9.60 -6.71 -1.97
N LEU A 48 10.21 -7.34 -0.96
CA LEU A 48 11.54 -7.91 -1.08
C LEU A 48 11.63 -9.03 -2.13
N THR A 49 10.53 -9.71 -2.46
CA THR A 49 10.54 -10.77 -3.49
C THR A 49 10.70 -10.25 -4.92
N TRP A 50 10.40 -8.97 -5.17
CA TRP A 50 10.44 -8.35 -6.50
C TRP A 50 11.18 -7.01 -6.56
N SER A 51 11.58 -6.43 -5.42
CA SER A 51 12.40 -5.22 -5.36
C SER A 51 13.87 -5.56 -5.63
N GLU A 52 14.47 -4.89 -6.60
CA GLU A 52 15.91 -5.01 -6.90
C GLU A 52 16.77 -4.19 -5.92
N GLU A 53 16.19 -3.19 -5.26
CA GLU A 53 16.91 -2.30 -4.35
C GLU A 53 16.75 -2.73 -2.88
N PRO A 54 17.85 -2.77 -2.11
CA PRO A 54 17.77 -2.91 -0.66
C PRO A 54 17.16 -1.65 -0.06
N GLY A 55 16.23 -1.82 0.87
CA GLY A 55 15.57 -0.73 1.58
C GLY A 55 15.33 -1.07 3.05
N THR A 56 14.97 -0.07 3.85
CA THR A 56 14.50 -0.37 5.21
C THR A 56 13.18 -1.12 5.14
N ARG A 57 12.79 -1.80 6.22
CA ARG A 57 11.46 -2.44 6.34
C ARG A 57 10.35 -1.47 5.93
N ARG A 58 10.43 -0.21 6.37
CA ARG A 58 9.40 0.80 6.09
C ARG A 58 9.39 1.18 4.61
N ASP A 59 10.55 1.31 3.97
CA ASP A 59 10.64 1.66 2.55
C ASP A 59 10.04 0.55 1.67
N LEU A 60 10.35 -0.71 1.98
CA LEU A 60 9.81 -1.87 1.28
C LEU A 60 8.28 -1.99 1.47
N ALA A 61 7.80 -1.82 2.70
CA ALA A 61 6.35 -1.82 2.98
C ALA A 61 5.64 -0.68 2.24
N ARG A 62 6.24 0.52 2.24
CA ARG A 62 5.74 1.68 1.49
C ARG A 62 5.68 1.39 -0.01
N LEU A 63 6.69 0.73 -0.55
CA LEU A 63 6.76 0.34 -1.96
C LEU A 63 5.64 -0.65 -2.34
N ALA A 64 5.37 -1.65 -1.50
CA ALA A 64 4.24 -2.57 -1.69
C ALA A 64 2.90 -1.82 -1.73
N VAL A 65 2.65 -0.95 -0.75
CA VAL A 65 1.42 -0.14 -0.67
C VAL A 65 1.30 0.79 -1.89
N ARG A 66 2.40 1.44 -2.30
CA ARG A 66 2.40 2.31 -3.49
C ARG A 66 2.04 1.54 -4.76
N ASN A 67 2.59 0.35 -4.95
CA ASN A 67 2.27 -0.47 -6.12
C ASN A 67 0.80 -0.92 -6.11
N PHE A 68 0.26 -1.25 -4.95
CA PHE A 68 -1.17 -1.53 -4.79
C PHE A 68 -2.03 -0.32 -5.19
N VAL A 69 -1.75 0.87 -4.64
CA VAL A 69 -2.50 2.10 -4.93
C VAL A 69 -2.46 2.44 -6.43
N LYS A 70 -1.27 2.35 -7.05
CA LYS A 70 -1.10 2.57 -8.50
C LYS A 70 -1.92 1.60 -9.35
N ALA A 71 -1.91 0.32 -9.00
CA ALA A 71 -2.70 -0.69 -9.70
C ALA A 71 -4.21 -0.42 -9.54
N TRP A 72 -4.64 0.02 -8.36
CA TRP A 72 -6.04 0.31 -8.06
C TRP A 72 -6.54 1.57 -8.76
N GLU A 73 -5.76 2.65 -8.74
CA GLU A 73 -6.10 3.92 -9.41
C GLU A 73 -5.96 3.81 -10.93
N GLY A 74 -4.91 3.15 -11.42
CA GLY A 74 -4.70 2.92 -12.86
C GLY A 74 -5.71 1.95 -13.47
N GLY A 75 -6.24 1.00 -12.69
CA GLY A 75 -7.33 0.12 -13.11
C GLY A 75 -8.69 0.81 -13.16
N ALA A 76 -8.89 1.86 -12.35
CA ALA A 76 -10.14 2.63 -12.32
C ALA A 76 -10.32 3.56 -13.52
N ASP A 77 -9.24 3.98 -14.19
CA ASP A 77 -9.27 4.80 -15.42
C ASP A 77 -9.44 3.98 -16.72
N ALA A 78 -9.44 2.64 -16.63
CA ALA A 78 -9.53 1.76 -17.79
C ALA A 78 -10.98 1.35 -18.16
N SER A 79 -12.02 2.00 -17.61
CA SER A 79 -13.44 1.68 -17.83
C SER A 79 -14.26 2.87 -18.31
#